data_AF-A0A848L342-F1
#
_entry.id   AF-A0A848L342-F1
#
_cell.length_a   1.000
_cell.length_b   1.000
_cell.length_c   1.000
_cell.angle_alpha   90.00
_cell.angle_beta   90.00
_cell.angle_gamma   90.00
#
_symmetry.space_group_name_H-M   'P 1'
#
loop_
_entity.id
_entity.type
_entity.pdbx_description
1 polymer ?
#
loop_
_entity_poly.entity_id
_entity_poly.type
_entity_poly.pdbx_seq_one_letter_code
_entity_poly.pdbx_strand_id
1 'polypeptide(L)'
;MREPGRRRIAYTALAVAVSGVVTFSGVGVASAAPAPAAPAPAAPAPAAPAPAPASPAPAASTPPAAKPATPKPATPKPAAPSPSAPAPAQPASVPAGKVTKISWLSDRHVALWVHSAAMNTDIQVQLLLARDWWAKPTAKFPQLLMLDGLRAQDDQNGWLINTNAEDFYKDKNVNVVLPIGGESSFYTNWLAPDRGKNYQWETFLIHELPPVLETDWRSTDVRGVEGLSMGGTAAMMLASRNPGFYKFAASFSGILQLTSLGMPQAIQFAVRDGGGYDSAKMFGTPSNEAWKEHDPYLLADKLQGTSLYVSSGNGMIGPHDKASDIPMLATNYSGVGLELLSRITSQQFATKLNQLGIPGQAVYRPSGTHTWPYWQFEMTQAWPQAAGALGLINDRPACRAAGKIKKVADANRATLAECLTPEYAVPGGRAQDFRGGRIFVGPKGPKIVAGGIGGLYAGIGGSGGKLGMPTSDEQPTRDGKGRFNTFEHGKIVWTARDGARVTK
;
A
#
# COMPACT_ATOMS: atom_id res chain seq x y z
N MET A 1 -2.96 -28.63 55.77
CA MET A 1 -2.11 -27.43 55.63
C MET A 1 -2.61 -26.61 54.44
N ARG A 2 -2.44 -25.29 54.52
CA ARG A 2 -3.20 -24.21 53.85
C ARG A 2 -2.97 -24.03 52.33
N GLU A 3 -4.00 -23.47 51.70
CA GLU A 3 -4.06 -22.80 50.37
C GLU A 3 -3.07 -21.64 50.18
N PRO A 4 -2.88 -21.15 48.92
CA PRO A 4 -3.60 -19.95 48.42
C PRO A 4 -4.14 -20.16 46.98
N GLY A 5 -5.20 -19.54 46.43
CA GLY A 5 -5.87 -18.26 46.69
C GLY A 5 -6.10 -17.54 45.34
N ARG A 6 -7.12 -17.94 44.55
CA ARG A 6 -7.52 -17.29 43.28
C ARG A 6 -8.79 -16.45 43.49
N ARG A 7 -8.68 -15.11 43.41
CA ARG A 7 -9.85 -14.21 43.39
C ARG A 7 -10.37 -14.03 41.96
N ARG A 8 -11.65 -14.39 41.76
CA ARG A 8 -12.49 -13.98 40.62
C ARG A 8 -13.22 -12.69 41.00
N ILE A 9 -13.24 -11.70 40.13
CA ILE A 9 -14.11 -10.52 40.24
C ILE A 9 -15.12 -10.61 39.09
N ALA A 10 -16.40 -10.73 39.45
CA ALA A 10 -17.55 -10.64 38.56
C ALA A 10 -18.03 -9.19 38.54
N TYR A 11 -18.30 -8.65 37.36
CA TYR A 11 -18.97 -7.36 37.19
C TYR A 11 -20.47 -7.58 37.04
N THR A 12 -21.24 -7.05 37.99
CA THR A 12 -22.70 -6.95 37.96
C THR A 12 -23.06 -5.59 37.36
N ALA A 13 -23.80 -5.58 36.24
CA ALA A 13 -24.34 -4.37 35.64
C ALA A 13 -25.62 -3.94 36.37
N LEU A 14 -25.65 -2.72 36.89
CA LEU A 14 -26.85 -2.09 37.46
C LEU A 14 -27.45 -1.16 36.41
N ALA A 15 -28.66 -1.47 35.96
CA ALA A 15 -29.49 -0.60 35.15
C ALA A 15 -30.24 0.39 36.06
N VAL A 16 -30.17 1.68 35.76
CA VAL A 16 -31.04 2.71 36.35
C VAL A 16 -31.88 3.31 35.23
N ALA A 17 -33.18 3.06 35.32
CA ALA A 17 -34.21 3.74 34.54
C ALA A 17 -34.59 5.04 35.27
N VAL A 18 -34.71 6.14 34.53
CA VAL A 18 -35.41 7.33 35.00
C VAL A 18 -36.45 7.70 33.96
N SER A 19 -37.72 7.48 34.32
CA SER A 19 -38.90 8.02 33.66
C SER A 19 -39.28 9.34 34.33
N GLY A 20 -39.57 10.36 33.55
CA GLY A 20 -40.12 11.63 34.04
C GLY A 20 -40.67 12.46 32.90
N VAL A 21 -41.99 12.41 32.71
CA VAL A 21 -42.76 13.26 31.80
C VAL A 21 -43.11 14.55 32.52
N VAL A 22 -42.88 15.72 31.90
CA VAL A 22 -43.66 16.94 32.17
C VAL A 22 -43.99 17.63 30.85
N THR A 23 -45.24 18.06 30.77
CA THR A 23 -46.03 18.53 29.63
C THR A 23 -45.72 19.96 29.17
N PHE A 24 -46.04 20.20 27.90
CA PHE A 24 -45.95 21.46 27.16
C PHE A 24 -46.88 22.57 27.68
N SER A 25 -46.43 23.82 27.51
CA SER A 25 -47.27 25.00 27.26
C SER A 25 -46.50 25.93 26.34
N GLY A 26 -47.00 26.15 25.13
CA GLY A 26 -46.31 26.91 24.08
C GLY A 26 -46.66 28.39 24.06
N VAL A 27 -45.84 29.20 23.40
CA VAL A 27 -46.22 30.41 22.64
C VAL A 27 -45.13 30.70 21.59
N GLY A 28 -45.54 30.99 20.35
CA GLY A 28 -44.90 32.04 19.54
C GLY A 28 -43.85 31.62 18.51
N VAL A 29 -44.30 31.34 17.29
CA VAL A 29 -43.45 31.39 16.09
C VAL A 29 -43.17 32.85 15.74
N ALA A 30 -41.90 33.24 15.73
CA ALA A 30 -41.44 34.43 15.02
C ALA A 30 -40.17 34.08 14.23
N SER A 31 -40.34 34.04 12.91
CA SER A 31 -39.27 33.97 11.91
C SER A 31 -38.41 35.23 12.02
N ALA A 32 -37.14 35.09 12.38
CA ALA A 32 -36.15 36.15 12.28
C ALA A 32 -35.32 35.95 11.01
N ALA A 33 -35.36 36.94 10.12
CA ALA A 33 -34.54 37.02 8.92
C ALA A 33 -33.03 37.04 9.27
N PRO A 34 -32.16 36.48 8.41
CA PRO A 34 -30.72 36.55 8.64
C PRO A 34 -30.22 38.00 8.52
N ALA A 35 -29.40 38.42 9.49
CA ALA A 35 -28.70 39.69 9.48
C ALA A 35 -27.73 39.79 8.28
N PRO A 36 -27.51 40.99 7.70
CA PRO A 36 -26.62 41.14 6.55
C PRO A 36 -25.17 40.87 6.94
N ALA A 37 -24.45 40.17 6.07
CA ALA A 37 -23.04 39.90 6.20
C ALA A 37 -22.23 41.22 6.24
N ALA A 38 -21.30 41.31 7.20
CA ALA A 38 -20.31 42.38 7.25
C ALA A 38 -19.44 42.37 5.98
N PRO A 39 -19.03 43.54 5.44
CA PRO A 39 -18.21 43.59 4.24
C PRO A 39 -16.80 43.04 4.53
N ALA A 40 -16.31 42.22 3.60
CA ALA A 40 -14.96 41.67 3.65
C ALA A 40 -13.90 42.79 3.61
N PRO A 41 -12.77 42.67 4.35
CA PRO A 41 -11.69 43.64 4.27
C PRO A 41 -11.06 43.63 2.88
N ALA A 42 -10.80 44.83 2.35
CA ALA A 42 -10.19 45.04 1.03
C ALA A 42 -8.79 44.40 0.95
N ALA A 43 -8.51 43.77 -0.18
CA ALA A 43 -7.19 43.22 -0.50
C ALA A 43 -6.12 44.32 -0.50
N PRO A 44 -4.91 44.07 0.03
CA PRO A 44 -3.82 45.04 -0.05
C PRO A 44 -3.37 45.22 -1.51
N ALA A 45 -3.15 46.47 -1.90
CA ALA A 45 -2.65 46.86 -3.21
C ALA A 45 -1.26 46.26 -3.49
N PRO A 46 -0.92 45.95 -4.77
CA PRO A 46 0.38 45.39 -5.11
C PRO A 46 1.49 46.43 -4.85
N ALA A 47 2.55 45.97 -4.18
CA ALA A 47 3.74 46.77 -3.94
C ALA A 47 4.43 47.14 -5.26
N ALA A 48 4.89 48.38 -5.37
CA ALA A 48 5.64 48.89 -6.52
C ALA A 48 6.97 48.11 -6.70
N PRO A 49 7.43 47.90 -7.95
CA PRO A 49 8.68 47.18 -8.21
C PRO A 49 9.89 47.99 -7.73
N ALA A 50 10.83 47.31 -7.07
CA ALA A 50 12.10 47.88 -6.64
C ALA A 50 12.96 48.32 -7.84
N PRO A 51 13.78 49.39 -7.71
CA PRO A 51 14.65 49.85 -8.80
C PRO A 51 15.76 48.84 -9.10
N ALA A 52 16.05 48.66 -10.39
CA ALA A 52 17.09 47.76 -10.89
C ALA A 52 18.50 48.16 -10.40
N PRO A 53 19.41 47.19 -10.16
CA PRO A 53 20.78 47.49 -9.78
C PRO A 53 21.55 48.10 -10.96
N ALA A 54 22.31 49.16 -10.65
CA ALA A 54 23.16 49.86 -11.60
C ALA A 54 24.28 48.95 -12.14
N SER A 55 24.48 48.98 -13.47
CA SER A 55 25.61 48.35 -14.14
C SER A 55 26.93 49.04 -13.76
N PRO A 56 28.01 48.31 -13.46
CA PRO A 56 29.33 48.92 -13.32
C PRO A 56 29.93 49.25 -14.70
N ALA A 57 30.46 50.46 -14.82
CA ALA A 57 31.21 50.99 -15.96
C ALA A 57 32.56 50.24 -16.17
N PRO A 58 33.14 50.28 -17.39
CA PRO A 58 34.20 49.37 -17.81
C PRO A 58 35.57 49.75 -17.23
N ALA A 59 36.30 48.76 -16.72
CA ALA A 59 37.70 48.90 -16.34
C ALA A 59 38.62 48.74 -17.55
N ALA A 60 39.68 49.57 -17.57
CA ALA A 60 40.61 49.78 -18.66
C ALA A 60 41.38 48.53 -19.12
N SER A 61 41.62 48.47 -20.43
CA SER A 61 42.41 47.48 -21.15
C SER A 61 43.91 47.64 -20.92
N THR A 62 44.58 46.58 -20.48
CA THR A 62 46.04 46.39 -20.58
C THR A 62 46.40 45.48 -21.77
N PRO A 63 47.57 45.67 -22.42
CA PRO A 63 47.89 45.05 -23.71
C PRO A 63 48.28 43.55 -23.59
N PRO A 64 48.05 42.73 -24.63
CA PRO A 64 48.30 41.30 -24.58
C PRO A 64 49.80 40.97 -24.78
N ALA A 65 50.34 40.14 -23.89
CA ALA A 65 51.64 39.51 -24.04
C ALA A 65 51.59 38.36 -25.08
N ALA A 66 52.71 38.18 -25.78
CA ALA A 66 52.87 37.33 -26.96
C ALA A 66 52.59 35.82 -26.74
N LYS A 67 51.94 35.20 -27.74
CA LYS A 67 51.74 33.75 -27.87
C LYS A 67 53.05 33.01 -28.21
N PRO A 68 53.34 31.87 -27.56
CA PRO A 68 54.27 30.87 -28.12
C PRO A 68 53.57 30.02 -29.19
N ALA A 69 54.34 29.67 -30.23
CA ALA A 69 53.90 28.93 -31.41
C ALA A 69 53.43 27.49 -31.12
N THR A 70 52.39 27.08 -31.85
CA THR A 70 51.85 25.71 -31.90
C THR A 70 52.74 24.77 -32.70
N PRO A 71 53.11 23.57 -32.20
CA PRO A 71 53.66 22.49 -33.02
C PRO A 71 52.55 21.74 -33.77
N LYS A 72 52.85 21.35 -35.01
CA LYS A 72 52.05 20.55 -35.93
C LYS A 72 51.60 19.20 -35.32
N PRO A 73 50.38 18.69 -35.58
CA PRO A 73 49.95 17.38 -35.07
C PRO A 73 50.72 16.23 -35.74
N ALA A 74 51.36 15.40 -34.93
CA ALA A 74 51.78 14.06 -35.33
C ALA A 74 50.62 13.08 -35.09
N THR A 75 50.30 12.27 -36.10
CA THR A 75 49.28 11.20 -36.04
C THR A 75 49.66 10.14 -34.99
N PRO A 76 48.83 9.88 -33.96
CA PRO A 76 49.05 8.77 -33.05
C PRO A 76 48.58 7.46 -33.70
N LYS A 77 49.47 6.46 -33.68
CA LYS A 77 49.19 5.04 -33.95
C LYS A 77 48.08 4.53 -33.00
N PRO A 78 47.13 3.68 -33.45
CA PRO A 78 46.07 3.18 -32.58
C PRO A 78 46.65 2.42 -31.39
N ALA A 79 46.37 2.89 -30.18
CA ALA A 79 46.64 2.15 -28.96
C ALA A 79 45.62 1.00 -28.86
N ALA A 80 46.11 -0.20 -28.57
CA ALA A 80 45.28 -1.36 -28.29
C ALA A 80 44.37 -1.06 -27.07
N PRO A 81 43.09 -1.51 -27.08
CA PRO A 81 42.18 -1.24 -25.98
C PRO A 81 42.72 -1.91 -24.71
N SER A 82 42.94 -1.13 -23.66
CA SER A 82 43.13 -1.65 -22.30
C SER A 82 41.87 -2.42 -21.89
N PRO A 83 42.00 -3.61 -21.28
CA PRO A 83 40.84 -4.39 -20.87
C PRO A 83 40.03 -3.56 -19.86
N SER A 84 38.75 -3.38 -20.16
CA SER A 84 37.77 -2.82 -19.24
C SER A 84 37.85 -3.56 -17.91
N ALA A 85 37.94 -2.83 -16.79
CA ALA A 85 37.71 -3.41 -15.48
C ALA A 85 36.38 -4.18 -15.52
N PRO A 86 36.33 -5.43 -15.04
CA PRO A 86 35.10 -6.21 -15.07
C PRO A 86 34.02 -5.45 -14.31
N ALA A 87 32.85 -5.32 -14.94
CA ALA A 87 31.65 -4.87 -14.26
C ALA A 87 31.46 -5.69 -12.97
N PRO A 88 30.99 -5.08 -11.86
CA PRO A 88 30.64 -5.85 -10.68
C PRO A 88 29.72 -7.00 -11.11
N ALA A 89 30.13 -8.23 -10.77
CA ALA A 89 29.43 -9.42 -11.16
C ALA A 89 27.96 -9.28 -10.76
N GLN A 90 27.05 -9.46 -11.73
CA GLN A 90 25.66 -9.74 -11.41
C GLN A 90 25.66 -10.89 -10.40
N PRO A 91 24.97 -10.76 -9.25
CA PRO A 91 24.89 -11.86 -8.32
C PRO A 91 24.35 -13.10 -9.06
N ALA A 92 24.92 -14.27 -8.74
CA ALA A 92 24.42 -15.55 -9.21
C ALA A 92 22.90 -15.57 -9.08
N SER A 93 22.20 -16.09 -10.10
CA SER A 93 20.73 -16.06 -10.19
C SER A 93 20.11 -16.43 -8.84
N VAL A 94 19.55 -15.44 -8.14
CA VAL A 94 18.88 -15.66 -6.85
C VAL A 94 17.73 -16.64 -7.13
N PRO A 95 17.67 -17.79 -6.42
CA PRO A 95 16.59 -18.74 -6.63
C PRO A 95 15.24 -18.06 -6.38
N ALA A 96 14.26 -18.32 -7.25
CA ALA A 96 12.90 -17.86 -7.01
C ALA A 96 12.39 -18.37 -5.64
N GLY A 97 11.54 -17.58 -4.99
CA GLY A 97 10.89 -17.99 -3.76
C GLY A 97 10.05 -19.24 -3.97
N LYS A 98 9.82 -20.01 -2.92
CA LYS A 98 8.97 -21.21 -2.98
C LYS A 98 7.76 -21.06 -2.06
N VAL A 99 6.56 -21.25 -2.57
CA VAL A 99 5.36 -21.26 -1.73
C VAL A 99 5.36 -22.51 -0.85
N THR A 100 5.41 -22.33 0.47
CA THR A 100 5.41 -23.40 1.47
C THR A 100 4.01 -23.66 2.02
N LYS A 101 3.17 -22.61 2.07
CA LYS A 101 1.80 -22.69 2.58
C LYS A 101 0.89 -21.69 1.84
N ILE A 102 -0.35 -22.10 1.63
CA ILE A 102 -1.43 -21.26 1.07
C ILE A 102 -2.61 -21.32 2.03
N SER A 103 -3.18 -20.17 2.36
CA SER A 103 -4.41 -20.06 3.14
C SER A 103 -5.38 -19.08 2.48
N TRP A 104 -6.53 -19.59 2.02
CA TRP A 104 -7.58 -18.76 1.44
C TRP A 104 -8.44 -18.16 2.56
N LEU A 105 -8.35 -16.85 2.75
CA LEU A 105 -9.11 -16.10 3.76
C LEU A 105 -10.51 -15.72 3.25
N SER A 106 -10.60 -15.46 1.95
CA SER A 106 -11.85 -15.35 1.20
C SER A 106 -11.65 -15.89 -0.21
N ASP A 107 -12.66 -15.80 -1.09
CA ASP A 107 -12.55 -16.23 -2.49
C ASP A 107 -11.61 -15.31 -3.33
N ARG A 108 -11.22 -14.15 -2.81
CA ARG A 108 -10.29 -13.20 -3.46
C ARG A 108 -9.19 -12.67 -2.55
N HIS A 109 -9.09 -13.14 -1.31
CA HIS A 109 -8.04 -12.77 -0.37
C HIS A 109 -7.28 -14.03 0.05
N VAL A 110 -6.00 -14.12 -0.31
CA VAL A 110 -5.17 -15.31 -0.10
C VAL A 110 -3.88 -14.93 0.63
N ALA A 111 -3.51 -15.71 1.64
CA ALA A 111 -2.22 -15.58 2.31
C ALA A 111 -1.27 -16.67 1.82
N LEU A 112 -0.09 -16.26 1.34
CA LEU A 112 1.00 -17.13 0.91
C LEU A 112 2.12 -17.07 1.92
N TRP A 113 2.78 -18.19 2.20
CA TRP A 113 4.08 -18.20 2.83
C TRP A 113 5.10 -18.56 1.75
N VAL A 114 5.99 -17.62 1.47
CA VAL A 114 7.02 -17.76 0.45
C VAL A 114 8.35 -17.89 1.16
N HIS A 115 9.03 -19.02 0.99
CA HIS A 115 10.36 -19.22 1.50
C HIS A 115 11.34 -18.30 0.75
N SER A 116 11.98 -17.40 1.49
CA SER A 116 13.06 -16.55 0.99
C SER A 116 14.40 -17.23 1.24
N ALA A 117 15.19 -17.45 0.18
CA ALA A 117 16.54 -17.98 0.33
C ALA A 117 17.46 -16.92 0.94
N ALA A 118 17.30 -15.65 0.55
CA ALA A 118 18.09 -14.53 1.05
C ALA A 118 17.91 -14.28 2.56
N MET A 119 16.69 -14.48 3.08
CA MET A 119 16.39 -14.30 4.51
C MET A 119 16.34 -15.62 5.29
N ASN A 120 16.42 -16.77 4.61
CA ASN A 120 16.28 -18.11 5.19
C ASN A 120 15.04 -18.24 6.09
N THR A 121 13.90 -17.72 5.63
CA THR A 121 12.66 -17.72 6.39
C THR A 121 11.44 -17.67 5.48
N ASP A 122 10.30 -18.11 5.99
CA ASP A 122 9.04 -18.05 5.28
C ASP A 122 8.36 -16.70 5.51
N ILE A 123 8.17 -15.95 4.44
CA ILE A 123 7.59 -14.61 4.47
C ILE A 123 6.13 -14.71 4.08
N GLN A 124 5.25 -14.22 4.95
CA GLN A 124 3.85 -14.14 4.61
C GLN A 124 3.60 -12.97 3.65
N VAL A 125 2.92 -13.24 2.53
CA VAL A 125 2.47 -12.26 1.56
C VAL A 125 0.98 -12.47 1.33
N GLN A 126 0.19 -11.44 1.62
CA GLN A 126 -1.25 -11.45 1.32
C GLN A 126 -1.50 -10.90 -0.08
N LEU A 127 -2.41 -11.55 -0.80
CA LEU A 127 -2.85 -11.17 -2.13
C LEU A 127 -4.32 -10.82 -2.10
N LEU A 128 -4.66 -9.64 -2.61
CA LEU A 128 -6.02 -9.32 -3.04
C LEU A 128 -6.10 -9.56 -4.54
N LEU A 129 -6.83 -10.59 -4.93
CA LEU A 129 -6.91 -11.04 -6.32
C LEU A 129 -7.80 -10.11 -7.14
N ALA A 130 -7.40 -9.90 -8.39
CA ALA A 130 -8.14 -9.12 -9.37
C ALA A 130 -9.63 -9.50 -9.46
N ARG A 131 -10.47 -8.50 -9.70
CA ARG A 131 -11.94 -8.64 -9.82
C ARG A 131 -12.35 -9.82 -10.69
N ASP A 132 -11.81 -9.93 -11.90
CA ASP A 132 -12.20 -10.93 -12.90
C ASP A 132 -11.44 -12.26 -12.75
N TRP A 133 -10.74 -12.50 -11.63
CA TRP A 133 -9.93 -13.71 -11.41
C TRP A 133 -10.68 -14.99 -11.77
N TRP A 134 -11.92 -15.14 -11.30
CA TRP A 134 -12.73 -16.34 -11.53
C TRP A 134 -13.50 -16.30 -12.85
N ALA A 135 -13.97 -15.12 -13.26
CA ALA A 135 -14.70 -14.93 -14.50
C ALA A 135 -13.81 -15.14 -15.75
N LYS A 136 -12.50 -14.88 -15.62
CA LYS A 136 -11.49 -15.03 -16.69
C LYS A 136 -10.34 -15.92 -16.18
N PRO A 137 -10.50 -17.26 -16.16
CA PRO A 137 -9.54 -18.17 -15.54
C PRO A 137 -8.17 -18.23 -16.24
N THR A 138 -8.08 -17.78 -17.49
CA THR A 138 -6.82 -17.74 -18.26
C THR A 138 -6.19 -16.35 -18.32
N ALA A 139 -6.88 -15.31 -17.84
CA ALA A 139 -6.34 -13.95 -17.84
C ALA A 139 -5.23 -13.81 -16.79
N LYS A 140 -4.25 -12.96 -17.12
CA LYS A 140 -3.24 -12.45 -16.19
C LYS A 140 -3.51 -10.98 -15.86
N PHE A 141 -3.06 -10.54 -14.69
CA PHE A 141 -3.35 -9.21 -14.15
C PHE A 141 -2.07 -8.46 -13.75
N PRO A 142 -2.01 -7.13 -13.89
CA PRO A 142 -0.93 -6.34 -13.32
C PRO A 142 -0.87 -6.48 -11.81
N GLN A 143 0.29 -6.19 -11.23
CA GLN A 143 0.53 -6.28 -9.79
C GLN A 143 0.78 -4.90 -9.19
N LEU A 144 0.26 -4.67 -7.98
CA LEU A 144 0.50 -3.47 -7.19
C LEU A 144 1.01 -3.87 -5.81
N LEU A 145 2.29 -3.61 -5.56
CA LEU A 145 2.94 -3.86 -4.27
C LEU A 145 2.59 -2.73 -3.30
N MET A 146 1.96 -3.08 -2.17
CA MET A 146 1.58 -2.13 -1.11
C MET A 146 2.43 -2.36 0.14
N LEU A 147 3.36 -1.44 0.39
CA LEU A 147 4.34 -1.49 1.48
C LEU A 147 3.81 -0.81 2.74
N ASP A 148 4.05 -1.44 3.89
CA ASP A 148 3.61 -0.99 5.20
C ASP A 148 4.59 0.05 5.80
N GLY A 149 4.18 0.66 6.91
CA GLY A 149 4.97 1.65 7.63
C GLY A 149 6.03 1.07 8.55
N LEU A 150 6.66 1.96 9.31
CA LEU A 150 7.78 1.65 10.20
C LEU A 150 7.46 0.58 11.25
N ARG A 151 6.21 0.52 11.72
CA ARG A 151 5.72 -0.41 12.76
C ARG A 151 4.91 -1.57 12.17
N ALA A 152 5.31 -2.08 11.01
CA ALA A 152 4.67 -3.21 10.35
C ALA A 152 4.59 -4.42 11.29
N GLN A 153 3.40 -5.00 11.43
CA GLN A 153 3.14 -6.12 12.33
C GLN A 153 3.39 -7.46 11.63
N ASP A 154 3.80 -8.48 12.39
CA ASP A 154 4.11 -9.82 11.88
C ASP A 154 2.83 -10.68 11.63
N ASP A 155 1.63 -10.18 11.90
CA ASP A 155 0.35 -10.90 11.77
C ASP A 155 -0.53 -10.45 10.61
N GLN A 156 -0.62 -9.14 10.34
CA GLN A 156 -1.39 -8.59 9.24
C GLN A 156 -0.79 -7.26 8.74
N ASN A 157 -0.93 -7.00 7.43
CA ASN A 157 -0.47 -5.75 6.84
C ASN A 157 -1.32 -4.57 7.35
N GLY A 158 -0.69 -3.49 7.76
CA GLY A 158 -1.32 -2.30 8.32
C GLY A 158 -2.38 -1.67 7.42
N TRP A 159 -2.25 -1.77 6.09
CA TRP A 159 -3.28 -1.33 5.15
C TRP A 159 -4.59 -2.07 5.37
N LEU A 160 -4.58 -3.37 5.66
CA LEU A 160 -5.79 -4.15 5.89
C LEU A 160 -6.36 -3.98 7.30
N ILE A 161 -5.51 -3.64 8.27
CA ILE A 161 -5.93 -3.40 9.65
C ILE A 161 -6.66 -2.05 9.77
N ASN A 162 -6.13 -1.01 9.12
CA ASN A 162 -6.48 0.37 9.44
C ASN A 162 -7.22 1.09 8.30
N THR A 163 -7.46 0.43 7.18
CA THR A 163 -8.06 1.06 6.00
C THR A 163 -9.09 0.14 5.33
N ASN A 164 -9.78 0.66 4.31
CA ASN A 164 -10.66 -0.13 3.46
C ASN A 164 -9.98 -0.56 2.14
N ALA A 165 -8.66 -0.74 2.12
CA ALA A 165 -7.91 -1.19 0.94
C ALA A 165 -8.49 -2.49 0.34
N GLU A 166 -8.83 -3.49 1.16
CA GLU A 166 -9.47 -4.72 0.67
C GLU A 166 -10.76 -4.43 -0.11
N ASP A 167 -11.65 -3.61 0.45
CA ASP A 167 -12.89 -3.25 -0.22
C ASP A 167 -12.67 -2.34 -1.43
N PHE A 168 -11.69 -1.44 -1.36
CA PHE A 168 -11.37 -0.55 -2.45
C PHE A 168 -10.89 -1.32 -3.68
N TYR A 169 -10.07 -2.36 -3.51
CA TYR A 169 -9.50 -3.11 -4.64
C TYR A 169 -10.39 -4.22 -5.21
N LYS A 170 -11.49 -4.60 -4.54
CA LYS A 170 -12.42 -5.65 -5.01
C LYS A 170 -12.96 -5.47 -6.42
N ASP A 171 -13.07 -4.23 -6.91
CA ASP A 171 -13.63 -3.92 -8.21
C ASP A 171 -12.60 -3.61 -9.30
N LYS A 172 -11.32 -3.86 -9.03
CA LYS A 172 -10.20 -3.57 -9.93
C LYS A 172 -9.53 -4.85 -10.44
N ASN A 173 -9.14 -4.86 -11.71
CA ASN A 173 -8.38 -5.96 -12.31
C ASN A 173 -6.87 -5.86 -12.04
N VAL A 174 -6.50 -5.81 -10.76
CA VAL A 174 -5.11 -5.78 -10.28
C VAL A 174 -4.93 -6.80 -9.18
N ASN A 175 -3.79 -7.49 -9.15
CA ASN A 175 -3.38 -8.28 -7.99
C ASN A 175 -2.63 -7.36 -7.02
N VAL A 176 -3.23 -7.09 -5.86
CA VAL A 176 -2.58 -6.29 -4.82
C VAL A 176 -1.72 -7.20 -3.96
N VAL A 177 -0.45 -6.85 -3.78
CA VAL A 177 0.56 -7.65 -3.09
C VAL A 177 0.92 -6.95 -1.79
N LEU A 178 0.67 -7.60 -0.65
CA LEU A 178 0.85 -7.03 0.69
C LEU A 178 1.80 -7.93 1.51
N PRO A 179 3.11 -7.67 1.50
CA PRO A 179 4.05 -8.35 2.39
C PRO A 179 3.69 -8.05 3.86
N ILE A 180 3.86 -9.04 4.72
CA ILE A 180 3.58 -8.96 6.17
C ILE A 180 4.89 -8.84 6.94
N GLY A 181 4.89 -8.04 8.00
CA GLY A 181 6.05 -7.78 8.84
C GLY A 181 7.09 -6.87 8.21
N GLY A 182 8.32 -6.98 8.69
CA GLY A 182 9.44 -6.12 8.24
C GLY A 182 9.53 -4.79 8.99
N GLU A 183 9.16 -4.77 10.27
CA GLU A 183 9.34 -3.62 11.17
C GLU A 183 10.72 -2.96 10.97
N SER A 184 10.74 -1.63 10.77
CA SER A 184 11.94 -0.82 10.50
C SER A 184 12.83 -1.23 9.32
N SER A 185 12.45 -2.22 8.52
CA SER A 185 13.33 -2.78 7.49
C SER A 185 13.68 -1.84 6.34
N PHE A 186 12.90 -0.77 6.14
CA PHE A 186 12.92 0.07 4.93
C PHE A 186 12.78 -0.73 3.62
N TYR A 187 12.30 -1.98 3.71
CA TYR A 187 12.25 -2.96 2.63
C TYR A 187 13.55 -3.03 1.79
N THR A 188 14.70 -2.90 2.46
CA THR A 188 16.02 -2.94 1.82
C THR A 188 16.84 -4.16 2.27
N ASN A 189 17.99 -4.35 1.63
CA ASN A 189 19.01 -5.31 2.05
C ASN A 189 19.93 -4.67 3.10
N TRP A 190 19.93 -5.21 4.31
CA TRP A 190 20.76 -4.72 5.40
C TRP A 190 22.17 -5.28 5.30
N LEU A 191 23.16 -4.46 5.67
CA LEU A 191 24.57 -4.87 5.70
C LEU A 191 24.87 -5.92 6.77
N ALA A 192 24.12 -5.93 7.88
CA ALA A 192 24.28 -6.90 8.95
C ALA A 192 22.94 -7.23 9.62
N PRO A 193 22.77 -8.45 10.16
CA PRO A 193 21.63 -8.79 11.01
C PRO A 193 21.55 -7.89 12.24
N ASP A 194 20.32 -7.62 12.70
CA ASP A 194 20.04 -6.88 13.91
C ASP A 194 18.78 -7.39 14.59
N ARG A 195 18.72 -7.34 15.93
CA ARG A 195 17.56 -7.76 16.73
C ARG A 195 16.98 -9.14 16.36
N GLY A 196 17.83 -10.08 15.91
CA GLY A 196 17.40 -11.42 15.49
C GLY A 196 16.72 -11.48 14.11
N LYS A 197 16.78 -10.40 13.33
CA LYS A 197 16.28 -10.31 11.96
C LYS A 197 17.46 -10.13 11.00
N ASN A 198 17.42 -10.82 9.86
CA ASN A 198 18.34 -10.64 8.74
C ASN A 198 17.52 -10.13 7.55
N TYR A 199 17.46 -8.81 7.38
CA TYR A 199 16.62 -8.19 6.36
C TYR A 199 17.31 -8.18 4.99
N GLN A 200 16.74 -8.92 4.05
CA GLN A 200 17.13 -8.93 2.63
C GLN A 200 15.89 -8.66 1.76
N TRP A 201 15.12 -7.64 2.13
CA TRP A 201 13.80 -7.37 1.57
C TRP A 201 13.83 -6.93 0.11
N GLU A 202 14.83 -6.15 -0.32
CA GLU A 202 14.96 -5.77 -1.72
C GLU A 202 15.19 -7.02 -2.58
N THR A 203 16.06 -7.93 -2.14
CA THR A 203 16.27 -9.21 -2.83
C THR A 203 14.97 -10.01 -2.93
N PHE A 204 14.22 -10.14 -1.83
CA PHE A 204 12.96 -10.86 -1.84
C PHE A 204 11.93 -10.23 -2.78
N LEU A 205 11.73 -8.91 -2.72
CA LEU A 205 10.70 -8.19 -3.46
C LEU A 205 11.02 -8.05 -4.96
N ILE A 206 12.29 -8.04 -5.34
CA ILE A 206 12.74 -7.85 -6.73
C ILE A 206 13.04 -9.19 -7.42
N HIS A 207 13.60 -10.17 -6.71
CA HIS A 207 14.12 -11.39 -7.32
C HIS A 207 13.38 -12.68 -6.92
N GLU A 208 12.88 -12.79 -5.70
CA GLU A 208 12.29 -14.05 -5.21
C GLU A 208 10.77 -14.10 -5.38
N LEU A 209 10.07 -13.03 -5.03
CA LEU A 209 8.60 -12.96 -5.04
C LEU A 209 8.00 -12.82 -6.45
N PRO A 210 8.49 -11.93 -7.34
CA PRO A 210 7.85 -11.73 -8.65
C PRO A 210 7.74 -13.00 -9.51
N PRO A 211 8.77 -13.87 -9.61
CA PRO A 211 8.65 -15.13 -10.36
C PRO A 211 7.52 -16.04 -9.85
N VAL A 212 7.29 -16.09 -8.53
CA VAL A 212 6.18 -16.84 -7.93
C VAL A 212 4.85 -16.26 -8.38
N LEU A 213 4.71 -14.94 -8.34
CA LEU A 213 3.46 -14.26 -8.68
C LEU A 213 3.13 -14.38 -10.18
N GLU A 214 4.15 -14.33 -11.04
CA GLU A 214 4.00 -14.35 -12.50
C GLU A 214 3.77 -15.74 -13.08
N THR A 215 4.26 -16.77 -12.39
CA THR A 215 4.09 -18.18 -12.76
C THR A 215 2.80 -18.75 -12.19
N ASP A 216 2.61 -18.66 -10.87
CA ASP A 216 1.56 -19.42 -10.17
C ASP A 216 0.31 -18.58 -9.86
N TRP A 217 0.47 -17.26 -9.72
CA TRP A 217 -0.61 -16.35 -9.31
C TRP A 217 -1.09 -15.42 -10.42
N ARG A 218 -0.87 -15.82 -11.68
CA ARG A 218 -1.37 -15.14 -12.89
C ARG A 218 -1.12 -13.63 -12.88
N SER A 219 0.01 -13.20 -12.34
CA SER A 219 0.45 -11.81 -12.44
C SER A 219 1.22 -11.59 -13.76
N THR A 220 1.18 -10.36 -14.27
CA THR A 220 2.05 -9.91 -15.37
C THR A 220 3.31 -9.26 -14.81
N ASP A 221 4.25 -8.96 -15.70
CA ASP A 221 5.43 -8.13 -15.44
C ASP A 221 5.13 -6.61 -15.43
N VAL A 222 3.88 -6.19 -15.62
CA VAL A 222 3.43 -4.82 -15.38
C VAL A 222 3.21 -4.64 -13.88
N ARG A 223 4.09 -3.86 -13.24
CA ARG A 223 4.15 -3.70 -11.78
C ARG A 223 4.00 -2.24 -11.36
N GLY A 224 3.33 -2.01 -10.25
CA GLY A 224 3.37 -0.76 -9.49
C GLY A 224 3.85 -1.03 -8.07
N VAL A 225 4.40 0.00 -7.42
CA VAL A 225 4.74 -0.02 -6.00
C VAL A 225 4.20 1.22 -5.32
N GLU A 226 3.59 1.06 -4.16
CA GLU A 226 3.14 2.15 -3.32
C GLU A 226 3.39 1.82 -1.85
N GLY A 227 3.49 2.85 -1.02
CA GLY A 227 3.66 2.66 0.40
C GLY A 227 3.55 3.96 1.18
N LEU A 228 3.40 3.81 2.50
CA LEU A 228 3.34 4.92 3.43
C LEU A 228 4.58 5.00 4.31
N SER A 229 4.96 6.19 4.79
CA SER A 229 6.07 6.36 5.73
C SER A 229 7.35 5.66 5.24
N MET A 230 7.89 4.72 6.04
CA MET A 230 8.96 3.79 5.64
C MET A 230 8.70 3.11 4.29
N GLY A 231 7.51 2.54 4.07
CA GLY A 231 7.11 1.93 2.80
C GLY A 231 7.05 2.93 1.65
N GLY A 232 6.73 4.20 1.91
CA GLY A 232 6.75 5.26 0.91
C GLY A 232 8.17 5.67 0.50
N THR A 233 9.10 5.68 1.46
CA THR A 233 10.54 5.79 1.18
C THR A 233 11.02 4.60 0.36
N ALA A 234 10.66 3.39 0.79
CA ALA A 234 11.03 2.15 0.12
C ALA A 234 10.48 2.05 -1.31
N ALA A 235 9.24 2.47 -1.56
CA ALA A 235 8.66 2.47 -2.91
C ALA A 235 9.50 3.27 -3.90
N MET A 236 9.93 4.49 -3.52
CA MET A 236 10.78 5.34 -4.35
C MET A 236 12.21 4.79 -4.46
N MET A 237 12.74 4.26 -3.35
CA MET A 237 14.05 3.61 -3.30
C MET A 237 14.11 2.42 -4.26
N LEU A 238 13.20 1.44 -4.12
CA LEU A 238 13.11 0.25 -4.97
C LEU A 238 12.93 0.63 -6.44
N ALA A 239 12.06 1.60 -6.76
CA ALA A 239 11.87 2.05 -8.13
C ALA A 239 13.11 2.71 -8.74
N SER A 240 13.83 3.53 -7.97
CA SER A 240 15.05 4.20 -8.43
C SER A 240 16.25 3.24 -8.56
N ARG A 241 16.31 2.20 -7.73
CA ARG A 241 17.37 1.18 -7.76
C ARG A 241 17.14 0.11 -8.81
N ASN A 242 15.90 -0.05 -9.28
CA ASN A 242 15.50 -1.04 -10.27
C ASN A 242 14.78 -0.35 -11.47
N PRO A 243 15.49 0.45 -12.28
CA PRO A 243 14.87 1.25 -13.34
C PRO A 243 14.11 0.38 -14.35
N GLY A 244 12.88 0.78 -14.67
CA GLY A 244 12.00 0.08 -15.60
C GLY A 244 11.26 -1.13 -15.03
N PHE A 245 11.57 -1.57 -13.80
CA PHE A 245 10.91 -2.70 -13.13
C PHE A 245 9.46 -2.37 -12.72
N TYR A 246 9.24 -1.13 -12.24
CA TYR A 246 7.91 -0.60 -11.91
C TYR A 246 7.48 0.45 -12.94
N LYS A 247 6.21 0.39 -13.37
CA LYS A 247 5.56 1.41 -14.21
C LYS A 247 4.95 2.54 -13.39
N PHE A 248 4.69 2.29 -12.11
CA PHE A 248 4.14 3.25 -11.17
C PHE A 248 4.87 3.16 -9.82
N ALA A 249 5.17 4.30 -9.21
CA ALA A 249 5.69 4.38 -7.86
C ALA A 249 4.97 5.50 -7.07
N ALA A 250 4.43 5.17 -5.89
CA ALA A 250 3.80 6.14 -5.01
C ALA A 250 4.40 6.17 -3.60
N SER A 251 4.58 7.39 -3.09
CA SER A 251 5.07 7.64 -1.73
C SER A 251 4.06 8.47 -0.96
N PHE A 252 3.47 7.89 0.09
CA PHE A 252 2.55 8.57 0.98
C PHE A 252 3.24 8.93 2.30
N SER A 253 3.54 10.21 2.50
CA SER A 253 4.28 10.72 3.65
C SER A 253 5.63 10.00 3.88
N GLY A 254 6.34 9.66 2.79
CA GLY A 254 7.68 9.10 2.87
C GLY A 254 8.77 10.15 3.09
N ILE A 255 9.92 9.72 3.60
CA ILE A 255 11.14 10.51 3.67
C ILE A 255 11.94 10.22 2.39
N LEU A 256 12.04 11.22 1.50
CA LEU A 256 12.60 11.02 0.15
C LEU A 256 14.04 11.51 -0.01
N GLN A 257 14.71 11.82 1.11
CA GLN A 257 16.12 12.16 1.15
C GLN A 257 16.75 11.61 2.42
N LEU A 258 17.78 10.79 2.30
CA LEU A 258 18.38 10.05 3.43
C LEU A 258 19.75 10.58 3.84
N THR A 259 20.45 11.26 2.94
CA THR A 259 21.86 11.66 3.11
C THR A 259 22.04 13.12 3.52
N SER A 260 20.99 13.94 3.45
CA SER A 260 21.03 15.35 3.87
C SER A 260 21.44 15.51 5.32
N LEU A 261 22.01 16.68 5.66
CA LEU A 261 22.46 16.99 7.01
C LEU A 261 21.33 16.73 8.04
N GLY A 262 21.60 15.87 9.02
CA GLY A 262 20.64 15.48 10.06
C GLY A 262 19.73 14.31 9.70
N MET A 263 19.62 13.93 8.42
CA MET A 263 18.74 12.84 7.98
C MET A 263 19.18 11.46 8.47
N PRO A 264 20.47 11.08 8.43
CA PRO A 264 20.90 9.80 9.01
C PRO A 264 20.56 9.68 10.50
N GLN A 265 20.64 10.78 11.26
CA GLN A 265 20.24 10.82 12.68
C GLN A 265 18.72 10.69 12.85
N ALA A 266 17.94 11.32 11.98
CA ALA A 266 16.48 11.17 11.98
C ALA A 266 16.05 9.73 11.65
N ILE A 267 16.69 9.10 10.67
CA ILE A 267 16.47 7.69 10.34
C ILE A 267 16.89 6.80 11.51
N GLN A 268 18.04 7.04 12.13
CA GLN A 268 18.46 6.33 13.34
C GLN A 268 17.45 6.46 14.47
N PHE A 269 16.89 7.65 14.69
CA PHE A 269 15.84 7.87 15.67
C PHE A 269 14.58 7.06 15.33
N ALA A 270 14.16 7.08 14.06
CA ALA A 270 12.99 6.34 13.60
C ALA A 270 13.17 4.83 13.80
N VAL A 271 14.24 4.21 13.29
CA VAL A 271 14.42 2.75 13.43
C VAL A 271 14.63 2.30 14.88
N ARG A 272 15.15 3.19 15.74
CA ARG A 272 15.25 2.94 17.18
C ARG A 272 13.88 3.00 17.86
N ASP A 273 13.00 3.91 17.45
CA ASP A 273 11.62 3.99 17.96
C ASP A 273 10.76 2.84 17.43
N GLY A 274 10.96 2.43 16.16
CA GLY A 274 10.28 1.31 15.50
C GLY A 274 10.91 -0.05 15.81
N GLY A 275 11.10 -0.39 17.09
CA GLY A 275 11.58 -1.71 17.50
C GLY A 275 13.03 -1.78 17.98
N GLY A 276 13.71 -0.63 18.14
CA GLY A 276 15.02 -0.57 18.76
C GLY A 276 16.19 -0.95 17.85
N TYR A 277 16.02 -0.85 16.53
CA TYR A 277 17.03 -1.21 15.56
C TYR A 277 18.13 -0.15 15.39
N ASP A 278 19.22 -0.54 14.76
CA ASP A 278 20.39 0.29 14.47
C ASP A 278 20.55 0.53 12.96
N SER A 279 20.48 1.79 12.53
CA SER A 279 20.65 2.18 11.12
C SER A 279 22.06 1.88 10.60
N ALA A 280 23.06 1.75 11.48
CA ALA A 280 24.40 1.31 11.10
C ALA A 280 24.43 -0.17 10.67
N LYS A 281 23.47 -1.00 11.10
CA LYS A 281 23.29 -2.36 10.59
C LYS A 281 22.61 -2.39 9.23
N MET A 282 21.77 -1.38 8.96
CA MET A 282 21.09 -1.19 7.68
C MET A 282 22.03 -0.69 6.59
N PHE A 283 22.67 0.48 6.79
CA PHE A 283 23.49 1.15 5.76
C PHE A 283 24.91 1.49 6.22
N GLY A 284 25.33 1.06 7.41
CA GLY A 284 26.65 1.43 7.95
C GLY A 284 26.67 2.85 8.52
N THR A 285 27.87 3.36 8.78
CA THR A 285 28.03 4.75 9.24
C THR A 285 27.42 5.74 8.25
N PRO A 286 26.97 6.93 8.66
CA PRO A 286 26.40 7.93 7.74
C PRO A 286 27.28 8.32 6.54
N SER A 287 28.59 8.07 6.62
CA SER A 287 29.56 8.27 5.54
C SER A 287 29.68 7.09 4.56
N ASN A 288 29.06 5.96 4.87
CA ASN A 288 29.09 4.76 4.03
C ASN A 288 28.28 5.01 2.74
N GLU A 289 28.79 4.52 1.61
CA GLU A 289 28.20 4.74 0.30
C GLU A 289 26.79 4.15 0.19
N ALA A 290 26.48 3.11 0.96
CA ALA A 290 25.15 2.51 1.02
C ALA A 290 24.04 3.54 1.30
N TRP A 291 24.30 4.58 2.09
CA TRP A 291 23.31 5.65 2.30
C TRP A 291 22.95 6.38 1.00
N LYS A 292 23.93 6.67 0.14
CA LYS A 292 23.70 7.35 -1.15
C LYS A 292 23.07 6.42 -2.17
N GLU A 293 23.49 5.15 -2.17
CA GLU A 293 22.93 4.10 -3.04
C GLU A 293 21.45 3.80 -2.74
N HIS A 294 20.93 4.28 -1.60
CA HIS A 294 19.54 4.10 -1.20
C HIS A 294 18.79 5.42 -1.04
N ASP A 295 19.39 6.56 -1.40
CA ASP A 295 18.75 7.87 -1.30
C ASP A 295 17.91 8.18 -2.57
N PRO A 296 16.57 8.22 -2.49
CA PRO A 296 15.74 8.49 -3.67
C PRO A 296 16.06 9.84 -4.33
N TYR A 297 16.44 10.86 -3.55
CA TYR A 297 16.78 12.17 -4.07
C TYR A 297 18.02 12.14 -4.96
N LEU A 298 19.04 11.36 -4.58
CA LEU A 298 20.26 11.23 -5.36
C LEU A 298 20.05 10.35 -6.60
N LEU A 299 19.14 9.38 -6.52
CA LEU A 299 18.80 8.46 -7.61
C LEU A 299 17.62 8.94 -8.47
N ALA A 300 17.19 10.19 -8.33
CA ALA A 300 15.99 10.69 -9.01
C ALA A 300 16.05 10.56 -10.54
N ASP A 301 17.24 10.63 -11.16
CA ASP A 301 17.44 10.44 -12.60
C ASP A 301 17.03 9.03 -13.07
N LYS A 302 17.12 8.04 -12.18
CA LYS A 302 16.78 6.64 -12.45
C LYS A 302 15.28 6.37 -12.53
N LEU A 303 14.44 7.33 -12.15
CA LEU A 303 12.98 7.23 -12.20
C LEU A 303 12.39 7.67 -13.54
N GLN A 304 13.22 8.02 -14.52
CA GLN A 304 12.76 8.36 -15.87
C GLN A 304 11.91 7.22 -16.46
N GLY A 305 10.69 7.55 -16.87
CA GLY A 305 9.74 6.59 -17.46
C GLY A 305 8.85 5.86 -16.43
N THR A 306 9.05 6.08 -15.14
CA THR A 306 8.14 5.63 -14.08
C THR A 306 7.10 6.71 -13.80
N SER A 307 5.82 6.34 -13.68
CA SER A 307 4.76 7.27 -13.26
C SER A 307 4.84 7.49 -11.75
N LEU A 308 5.09 8.74 -11.31
CA LEU A 308 5.38 9.05 -9.90
C LEU A 308 4.23 9.80 -9.23
N TYR A 309 3.85 9.36 -8.02
CA TYR A 309 2.94 10.07 -7.12
C TYR A 309 3.61 10.29 -5.76
N VAL A 310 3.64 11.52 -5.27
CA VAL A 310 4.23 11.88 -3.99
C VAL A 310 3.22 12.70 -3.22
N SER A 311 2.80 12.24 -2.04
CA SER A 311 1.95 13.02 -1.15
C SER A 311 2.60 13.25 0.21
N SER A 312 2.39 14.42 0.77
CA SER A 312 2.67 14.69 2.18
C SER A 312 1.68 15.73 2.72
N GLY A 313 1.29 15.55 3.97
CA GLY A 313 0.60 16.55 4.78
C GLY A 313 1.56 17.64 5.24
N ASN A 314 1.23 18.24 6.37
CA ASN A 314 2.04 19.31 6.98
C ASN A 314 2.11 19.21 8.52
N GLY A 315 1.63 18.10 9.09
CA GLY A 315 1.60 17.87 10.53
C GLY A 315 0.52 18.67 11.28
N MET A 316 -0.24 19.53 10.59
CA MET A 316 -1.39 20.22 11.18
C MET A 316 -2.59 19.28 11.22
N ILE A 317 -3.30 19.30 12.35
CA ILE A 317 -4.58 18.62 12.51
C ILE A 317 -5.56 19.07 11.42
N GLY A 318 -6.14 18.09 10.74
CA GLY A 318 -7.17 18.27 9.73
C GLY A 318 -8.46 17.55 10.11
N PRO A 319 -9.41 17.47 9.17
CA PRO A 319 -10.76 16.93 9.44
C PRO A 319 -10.79 15.47 9.88
N HIS A 320 -9.70 14.71 9.69
CA HIS A 320 -9.61 13.29 10.04
C HIS A 320 -8.91 13.04 11.39
N ASP A 321 -8.51 14.08 12.11
CA ASP A 321 -7.81 13.97 13.40
C ASP A 321 -8.77 14.09 14.60
N LYS A 322 -8.46 13.36 15.68
CA LYS A 322 -9.08 13.62 17.00
C LYS A 322 -8.35 14.80 17.66
N ALA A 323 -9.09 15.81 18.10
CA ALA A 323 -8.53 16.94 18.84
C ALA A 323 -7.86 16.49 20.15
N SER A 324 -6.72 17.08 20.52
CA SER A 324 -6.15 16.96 21.87
C SER A 324 -6.70 18.05 22.79
N ASP A 325 -6.45 17.93 24.11
CA ASP A 325 -6.81 18.92 25.12
C ASP A 325 -6.08 20.28 24.96
N ILE A 326 -5.15 20.39 24.00
CA ILE A 326 -4.45 21.62 23.63
C ILE A 326 -4.82 21.98 22.17
N PRO A 327 -5.43 23.17 21.92
CA PRO A 327 -5.75 23.61 20.57
C PRO A 327 -4.52 23.59 19.66
N MET A 328 -4.66 23.08 18.42
CA MET A 328 -3.61 23.02 17.38
C MET A 328 -2.51 21.94 17.52
N LEU A 329 -2.53 21.08 18.55
CA LEU A 329 -1.60 19.94 18.65
C LEU A 329 -2.31 18.59 18.59
N ALA A 330 -1.74 17.66 17.82
CA ALA A 330 -2.08 16.24 17.87
C ALA A 330 -1.41 15.58 19.10
N THR A 331 -2.04 14.54 19.65
CA THR A 331 -1.48 13.76 20.78
C THR A 331 -0.22 12.95 20.40
N ASN A 332 0.10 12.85 19.11
CA ASN A 332 1.24 12.10 18.56
C ASN A 332 2.39 13.04 18.12
N TYR A 333 3.15 13.54 19.08
CA TYR A 333 4.27 14.47 18.85
C TYR A 333 5.34 13.94 17.86
N SER A 334 5.64 12.64 17.90
CA SER A 334 6.59 12.01 16.97
C SER A 334 6.07 11.96 15.54
N GLY A 335 4.76 11.76 15.37
CA GLY A 335 4.09 11.82 14.05
C GLY A 335 4.14 13.21 13.41
N VAL A 336 4.03 14.29 14.19
CA VAL A 336 4.12 15.67 13.67
C VAL A 336 5.53 15.98 13.17
N GLY A 337 6.57 15.60 13.93
CA GLY A 337 7.96 15.80 13.54
C GLY A 337 8.34 15.03 12.27
N LEU A 338 7.91 13.77 12.18
CA LEU A 338 8.14 12.95 10.98
C LEU A 338 7.39 13.48 9.76
N GLU A 339 6.14 13.96 9.92
CA GLU A 339 5.38 14.52 8.79
C GLU A 339 6.03 15.80 8.25
N LEU A 340 6.59 16.65 9.12
CA LEU A 340 7.34 17.83 8.69
C LEU A 340 8.59 17.45 7.88
N LEU A 341 9.35 16.45 8.33
CA LEU A 341 10.52 15.95 7.60
C LEU A 341 10.12 15.32 6.25
N SER A 342 9.06 14.52 6.23
CA SER A 342 8.50 13.97 5.00
C SER A 342 8.11 15.09 4.03
N ARG A 343 7.45 16.14 4.51
CA ARG A 343 7.04 17.28 3.69
C ARG A 343 8.24 18.01 3.07
N ILE A 344 9.24 18.35 3.87
CA ILE A 344 10.45 19.05 3.39
C ILE A 344 11.16 18.22 2.34
N THR A 345 11.43 16.94 2.63
CA THR A 345 12.16 16.05 1.71
C THR A 345 11.35 15.77 0.44
N SER A 346 10.02 15.65 0.53
CA SER A 346 9.14 15.50 -0.63
C SER A 346 9.13 16.73 -1.54
N GLN A 347 9.21 17.95 -0.98
CA GLN A 347 9.31 19.19 -1.76
C GLN A 347 10.65 19.33 -2.48
N GLN A 348 11.74 18.98 -1.80
CA GLN A 348 13.07 18.94 -2.41
C GLN A 348 13.11 17.91 -3.54
N PHE A 349 12.57 16.72 -3.30
CA PHE A 349 12.47 15.66 -4.29
C PHE A 349 11.66 16.08 -5.54
N ALA A 350 10.48 16.67 -5.36
CA ALA A 350 9.70 17.18 -6.49
C ALA A 350 10.44 18.28 -7.27
N THR A 351 11.17 19.16 -6.56
CA THR A 351 12.02 20.17 -7.21
C THR A 351 13.13 19.52 -8.05
N LYS A 352 13.77 18.47 -7.53
CA LYS A 352 14.80 17.70 -8.24
C LYS A 352 14.23 17.00 -9.49
N LEU A 353 13.05 16.39 -9.41
CA LEU A 353 12.37 15.81 -10.57
C LEU A 353 12.10 16.85 -11.66
N ASN A 354 11.59 18.02 -11.27
CA ASN A 354 11.34 19.13 -12.21
C ASN A 354 12.64 19.62 -12.88
N GLN A 355 13.74 19.73 -12.13
CA GLN A 355 15.06 20.10 -12.69
C GLN A 355 15.58 19.07 -13.71
N LEU A 356 15.25 17.79 -13.51
CA LEU A 356 15.62 16.70 -14.42
C LEU A 356 14.64 16.53 -15.59
N GLY A 357 13.51 17.26 -15.61
CA GLY A 357 12.46 17.09 -16.61
C GLY A 357 11.66 15.79 -16.45
N ILE A 358 11.67 15.19 -15.26
CA ILE A 358 10.94 13.94 -14.97
C ILE A 358 9.54 14.31 -14.47
N PRO A 359 8.45 13.89 -15.15
CA PRO A 359 7.10 14.19 -14.71
C PRO A 359 6.77 13.39 -13.44
N GLY A 360 6.25 14.09 -12.43
CA GLY A 360 5.73 13.48 -11.21
C GLY A 360 4.61 14.31 -10.62
N GLN A 361 3.63 13.67 -10.02
CA GLN A 361 2.55 14.34 -9.31
C GLN A 361 2.93 14.52 -7.85
N ALA A 362 3.09 15.78 -7.42
CA ALA A 362 3.31 16.11 -6.02
C ALA A 362 2.03 16.73 -5.43
N VAL A 363 1.47 16.08 -4.40
CA VAL A 363 0.24 16.49 -3.71
C VAL A 363 0.56 16.92 -2.29
N TYR A 364 0.33 18.20 -2.05
CA TYR A 364 0.71 18.87 -0.82
C TYR A 364 -0.52 19.41 -0.12
N ARG A 365 -1.06 18.64 0.83
CA ARG A 365 -2.31 19.03 1.50
C ARG A 365 -2.10 20.16 2.50
N PRO A 366 -3.09 21.06 2.68
CA PRO A 366 -3.04 22.16 3.65
C PRO A 366 -3.29 21.70 5.10
N SER A 367 -3.69 20.44 5.30
CA SER A 367 -3.83 19.76 6.59
C SER A 367 -3.57 18.27 6.39
N GLY A 368 -3.10 17.58 7.42
CA GLY A 368 -2.81 16.15 7.35
C GLY A 368 -1.74 15.75 8.34
N THR A 369 -2.06 14.74 9.16
CA THR A 369 -1.14 14.13 10.11
C THR A 369 -0.64 12.79 9.58
N HIS A 370 0.42 12.26 10.20
CA HIS A 370 1.02 10.98 9.87
C HIS A 370 0.14 9.80 10.35
N THR A 371 -1.07 9.66 9.78
CA THR A 371 -2.10 8.73 10.23
C THR A 371 -2.84 8.03 9.08
N TRP A 372 -3.41 6.87 9.39
CA TRP A 372 -4.07 5.96 8.44
C TRP A 372 -5.20 6.57 7.58
N PRO A 373 -6.11 7.42 8.11
CA PRO A 373 -7.16 7.99 7.28
C PRO A 373 -6.63 8.82 6.10
N TYR A 374 -5.55 9.57 6.29
CA TYR A 374 -4.93 10.35 5.21
C TYR A 374 -4.24 9.45 4.20
N TRP A 375 -3.55 8.39 4.63
CA TRP A 375 -2.92 7.45 3.71
C TRP A 375 -3.93 6.66 2.89
N GLN A 376 -5.04 6.22 3.50
CA GLN A 376 -6.16 5.63 2.77
C GLN A 376 -6.71 6.59 1.72
N PHE A 377 -6.91 7.86 2.10
CA PHE A 377 -7.37 8.86 1.16
C PHE A 377 -6.39 9.03 -0.01
N GLU A 378 -5.10 9.22 0.23
CA GLU A 378 -4.11 9.40 -0.82
C GLU A 378 -3.95 8.16 -1.71
N MET A 379 -4.09 6.94 -1.16
CA MET A 379 -4.19 5.70 -1.95
C MET A 379 -5.34 5.78 -2.97
N THR A 380 -6.52 6.27 -2.57
CA THR A 380 -7.64 6.44 -3.51
C THR A 380 -7.39 7.55 -4.55
N GLN A 381 -6.67 8.61 -4.17
CA GLN A 381 -6.34 9.71 -5.09
C GLN A 381 -5.27 9.32 -6.11
N ALA A 382 -4.33 8.45 -5.73
CA ALA A 382 -3.28 7.94 -6.59
C ALA A 382 -3.80 6.90 -7.60
N TRP A 383 -4.90 6.21 -7.29
CA TRP A 383 -5.42 5.11 -8.12
C TRP A 383 -5.65 5.45 -9.60
N PRO A 384 -6.26 6.58 -10.01
CA PRO A 384 -6.42 6.89 -11.43
C PRO A 384 -5.09 6.94 -12.20
N GLN A 385 -4.03 7.47 -11.57
CA GLN A 385 -2.69 7.50 -12.15
C GLN A 385 -2.07 6.09 -12.17
N ALA A 386 -2.20 5.33 -11.07
CA ALA A 386 -1.76 3.95 -10.99
C ALA A 386 -2.43 3.09 -12.09
N ALA A 387 -3.75 3.19 -12.22
CA ALA A 387 -4.54 2.52 -13.24
C ALA A 387 -4.06 2.89 -14.66
N GLY A 388 -3.74 4.15 -14.91
CA GLY A 388 -3.14 4.58 -16.19
C GLY A 388 -1.83 3.85 -16.47
N ALA A 389 -0.89 3.83 -15.52
CA ALA A 389 0.41 3.19 -15.69
C ALA A 389 0.35 1.65 -15.75
N LEU A 390 -0.66 1.05 -15.11
CA LEU A 390 -0.90 -0.40 -15.10
C LEU A 390 -1.77 -0.87 -16.27
N GLY A 391 -2.22 0.02 -17.16
CA GLY A 391 -3.05 -0.33 -18.32
C GLY A 391 -4.52 -0.62 -17.99
N LEU A 392 -5.04 -0.07 -16.88
CA LEU A 392 -6.37 -0.31 -16.33
C LEU A 392 -7.31 0.92 -16.41
N ILE A 393 -6.99 1.95 -17.19
CA ILE A 393 -7.79 3.20 -17.22
C ILE A 393 -9.26 3.00 -17.62
N ASN A 394 -9.53 1.96 -18.43
CA ASN A 394 -10.86 1.58 -18.88
C ASN A 394 -11.42 0.38 -18.09
N ASP A 395 -10.73 -0.09 -17.06
CA ASP A 395 -11.21 -1.18 -16.22
C ASP A 395 -12.36 -0.69 -15.34
N ARG A 396 -13.54 -1.27 -15.56
CA ARG A 396 -14.75 -0.99 -14.79
C ARG A 396 -15.54 -2.28 -14.61
N PRO A 397 -16.23 -2.47 -13.49
CA PRO A 397 -17.18 -3.56 -13.33
C PRO A 397 -18.23 -3.51 -14.44
N ALA A 398 -18.22 -4.52 -15.30
CA ALA A 398 -19.23 -4.68 -16.34
C ALA A 398 -20.27 -5.68 -15.84
N CYS A 399 -21.11 -5.30 -14.88
CA CYS A 399 -22.03 -6.23 -14.23
C CYS A 399 -23.50 -5.83 -14.36
N ARG A 400 -24.35 -6.82 -14.65
CA ARG A 400 -25.81 -6.70 -14.58
C ARG A 400 -26.37 -8.03 -14.08
N ALA A 401 -26.74 -8.09 -12.81
CA ALA A 401 -27.41 -9.27 -12.26
C ALA A 401 -28.79 -9.43 -12.92
N ALA A 402 -29.10 -10.64 -13.39
CA ALA A 402 -30.35 -10.96 -14.07
C ALA A 402 -30.99 -12.23 -13.52
N GLY A 403 -32.25 -12.47 -13.91
CA GLY A 403 -32.98 -13.70 -13.61
C GLY A 403 -32.95 -14.12 -12.13
N LYS A 404 -32.61 -15.40 -11.90
CA LYS A 404 -32.56 -16.00 -10.55
C LYS A 404 -31.46 -15.36 -9.68
N ILE A 405 -30.35 -14.94 -10.27
CA ILE A 405 -29.26 -14.30 -9.53
C ILE A 405 -29.72 -12.94 -9.00
N LYS A 406 -30.38 -12.12 -9.84
CA LYS A 406 -30.91 -10.83 -9.41
C LYS A 406 -31.81 -10.96 -8.18
N LYS A 407 -32.73 -11.93 -8.19
CA LYS A 407 -33.64 -12.16 -7.05
C LYS A 407 -32.90 -12.45 -5.75
N VAL A 408 -31.86 -13.28 -5.80
CA VAL A 408 -31.04 -13.60 -4.62
C VAL A 408 -30.15 -12.43 -4.21
N ALA A 409 -29.57 -11.71 -5.18
CA ALA A 409 -28.75 -10.53 -4.93
C ALA A 409 -29.55 -9.41 -4.26
N ASP A 410 -30.74 -9.09 -4.77
CA ASP A 410 -31.62 -8.07 -4.19
C ASP A 410 -32.01 -8.42 -2.75
N ALA A 411 -32.32 -9.69 -2.48
CA ALA A 411 -32.69 -10.17 -1.15
C ALA A 411 -31.52 -10.15 -0.15
N ASN A 412 -30.28 -10.15 -0.63
CA ASN A 412 -29.06 -10.20 0.18
C ASN A 412 -28.16 -8.97 -0.04
N ARG A 413 -28.75 -7.83 -0.44
CA ARG A 413 -27.99 -6.62 -0.81
C ARG A 413 -27.08 -6.10 0.29
N ALA A 414 -27.48 -6.25 1.55
CA ALA A 414 -26.69 -5.82 2.71
C ALA A 414 -25.38 -6.61 2.88
N THR A 415 -25.35 -7.88 2.47
CA THR A 415 -24.18 -8.75 2.64
C THR A 415 -23.38 -8.91 1.35
N LEU A 416 -24.04 -9.06 0.19
CA LEU A 416 -23.37 -9.21 -1.10
C LEU A 416 -22.90 -7.88 -1.70
N ALA A 417 -23.59 -6.78 -1.39
CA ALA A 417 -23.41 -5.48 -2.02
C ALA A 417 -23.50 -5.54 -3.55
N GLU A 418 -22.66 -4.78 -4.27
CA GLU A 418 -22.74 -4.65 -5.73
C GLU A 418 -22.12 -5.86 -6.45
N CYS A 419 -22.63 -6.14 -7.66
CA CYS A 419 -22.03 -7.12 -8.54
C CYS A 419 -20.67 -6.63 -9.05
N LEU A 420 -19.80 -7.57 -9.38
CA LEU A 420 -18.45 -7.30 -9.88
C LEU A 420 -18.27 -7.76 -11.32
N THR A 421 -18.82 -8.92 -11.65
CA THR A 421 -18.63 -9.57 -12.96
C THR A 421 -19.96 -9.79 -13.69
N PRO A 422 -19.94 -9.98 -15.02
CA PRO A 422 -21.03 -10.67 -15.71
C PRO A 422 -21.22 -12.08 -15.15
N GLU A 423 -22.35 -12.72 -15.46
CA GLU A 423 -22.47 -14.15 -15.22
C GLU A 423 -21.50 -14.94 -16.12
N TYR A 424 -20.77 -15.89 -15.54
CA TYR A 424 -19.81 -16.74 -16.24
C TYR A 424 -20.08 -18.22 -16.00
N ALA A 425 -19.60 -19.07 -16.91
CA ALA A 425 -19.77 -20.51 -16.82
C ALA A 425 -18.83 -21.11 -15.77
N VAL A 426 -19.33 -22.09 -15.02
CA VAL A 426 -18.53 -22.93 -14.11
C VAL A 426 -18.93 -24.39 -14.30
N PRO A 427 -18.09 -25.37 -13.93
CA PRO A 427 -18.51 -26.76 -13.93
C PRO A 427 -19.80 -26.94 -13.12
N GLY A 428 -20.81 -27.58 -13.71
CA GLY A 428 -22.11 -27.80 -13.08
C GLY A 428 -23.10 -26.62 -13.11
N GLY A 429 -22.75 -25.46 -13.69
CA GLY A 429 -23.70 -24.35 -13.79
C GLY A 429 -23.10 -23.00 -14.19
N ARG A 430 -23.59 -21.94 -13.54
CA ARG A 430 -23.13 -20.56 -13.73
C ARG A 430 -22.78 -19.92 -12.40
N ALA A 431 -21.94 -18.90 -12.42
CA ALA A 431 -21.65 -18.09 -11.26
C ALA A 431 -21.61 -16.60 -11.61
N GLN A 432 -21.75 -15.77 -10.58
CA GLN A 432 -21.54 -14.32 -10.67
C GLN A 432 -20.89 -13.82 -9.37
N ASP A 433 -19.87 -12.98 -9.52
CA ASP A 433 -19.15 -12.40 -8.39
C ASP A 433 -19.80 -11.10 -7.90
N PHE A 434 -19.78 -10.94 -6.58
CA PHE A 434 -20.23 -9.76 -5.84
C PHE A 434 -19.16 -9.36 -4.84
N ARG A 435 -19.20 -8.11 -4.36
CA ARG A 435 -18.25 -7.60 -3.35
C ARG A 435 -18.18 -8.48 -2.10
N GLY A 436 -19.33 -8.99 -1.65
CA GLY A 436 -19.44 -9.81 -0.45
C GLY A 436 -19.37 -11.33 -0.65
N GLY A 437 -19.21 -11.83 -1.89
CA GLY A 437 -19.14 -13.27 -2.16
C GLY A 437 -19.55 -13.63 -3.58
N ARG A 438 -19.92 -14.89 -3.80
CA ARG A 438 -20.30 -15.39 -5.13
C ARG A 438 -21.64 -16.11 -5.07
N ILE A 439 -22.48 -15.86 -6.07
CA ILE A 439 -23.70 -16.64 -6.30
C ILE A 439 -23.40 -17.71 -7.34
N PHE A 440 -23.70 -18.96 -7.01
CA PHE A 440 -23.64 -20.12 -7.91
C PHE A 440 -25.04 -20.57 -8.26
N VAL A 441 -25.33 -20.78 -9.55
CA VAL A 441 -26.60 -21.30 -10.05
C VAL A 441 -26.37 -22.71 -10.59
N GLY A 442 -26.84 -23.70 -9.84
CA GLY A 442 -26.78 -25.12 -10.21
C GLY A 442 -28.15 -25.82 -10.18
N PRO A 443 -28.17 -27.17 -10.16
CA PRO A 443 -29.40 -27.95 -10.14
C PRO A 443 -30.33 -27.65 -8.94
N LYS A 444 -29.75 -27.27 -7.79
CA LYS A 444 -30.48 -26.87 -6.57
C LYS A 444 -30.81 -25.37 -6.51
N GLY A 445 -30.68 -24.67 -7.63
CA GLY A 445 -30.94 -23.23 -7.74
C GLY A 445 -29.75 -22.36 -7.31
N PRO A 446 -29.97 -21.05 -7.15
CA PRO A 446 -28.93 -20.11 -6.70
C PRO A 446 -28.54 -20.35 -5.23
N LYS A 447 -27.24 -20.33 -4.96
CA LYS A 447 -26.64 -20.44 -3.61
C LYS A 447 -25.49 -19.46 -3.44
N ILE A 448 -25.42 -18.82 -2.28
CA ILE A 448 -24.35 -17.90 -1.90
C ILE A 448 -23.25 -18.67 -1.19
N VAL A 449 -22.00 -18.46 -1.64
CA VAL A 449 -20.80 -18.90 -0.94
C VAL A 449 -19.86 -17.69 -0.78
N ALA A 450 -19.42 -17.44 0.45
CA ALA A 450 -18.70 -16.22 0.83
C ALA A 450 -17.70 -16.47 1.96
N GLY A 451 -16.90 -15.44 2.29
CA GLY A 451 -15.99 -15.45 3.43
C GLY A 451 -15.00 -16.62 3.43
N GLY A 452 -14.62 -17.10 4.62
CA GLY A 452 -13.68 -18.21 4.77
C GLY A 452 -14.17 -19.53 4.14
N ILE A 453 -15.48 -19.76 4.10
CA ILE A 453 -16.06 -20.92 3.39
C ILE A 453 -15.82 -20.81 1.89
N GLY A 454 -16.09 -19.63 1.32
CA GLY A 454 -15.81 -19.33 -0.09
C GLY A 454 -14.33 -19.41 -0.42
N GLY A 455 -13.46 -18.97 0.49
CA GLY A 455 -12.02 -19.12 0.37
C GLY A 455 -11.58 -20.57 0.27
N LEU A 456 -11.97 -21.42 1.23
CA LEU A 456 -11.62 -22.85 1.16
C LEU A 456 -12.23 -23.51 -0.09
N TYR A 457 -13.49 -23.22 -0.40
CA TYR A 457 -14.17 -23.77 -1.57
C TYR A 457 -13.42 -23.43 -2.87
N ALA A 458 -13.02 -22.17 -3.02
CA ALA A 458 -12.17 -21.71 -4.12
C ALA A 458 -10.82 -22.45 -4.15
N GLY A 459 -10.14 -22.54 -3.02
CA GLY A 459 -8.82 -23.16 -2.89
C GLY A 459 -8.78 -24.66 -3.21
N ILE A 460 -9.92 -25.36 -3.12
CA ILE A 460 -10.02 -26.80 -3.45
C ILE A 460 -10.68 -27.08 -4.81
N GLY A 461 -10.76 -26.08 -5.68
CA GLY A 461 -11.22 -26.21 -7.08
C GLY A 461 -12.66 -25.77 -7.34
N GLY A 462 -13.35 -25.19 -6.34
CA GLY A 462 -14.72 -24.71 -6.48
C GLY A 462 -15.69 -25.79 -6.96
N SER A 463 -16.58 -25.44 -7.89
CA SER A 463 -17.59 -26.37 -8.41
C SER A 463 -17.04 -27.45 -9.33
N GLY A 464 -15.83 -27.26 -9.87
CA GLY A 464 -15.08 -28.31 -10.57
C GLY A 464 -14.28 -29.21 -9.62
N GLY A 465 -14.22 -28.86 -8.34
CA GLY A 465 -13.51 -29.61 -7.32
C GLY A 465 -14.33 -30.77 -6.76
N LYS A 466 -13.75 -31.46 -5.77
CA LYS A 466 -14.33 -32.68 -5.17
C LYS A 466 -15.69 -32.48 -4.50
N LEU A 467 -16.04 -31.25 -4.12
CA LEU A 467 -17.30 -30.95 -3.44
C LEU A 467 -18.48 -30.77 -4.39
N GLY A 468 -18.24 -30.45 -5.67
CA GLY A 468 -19.29 -30.11 -6.63
C GLY A 468 -19.97 -28.78 -6.34
N MET A 469 -21.17 -28.58 -6.86
CA MET A 469 -21.95 -27.34 -6.69
C MET A 469 -22.44 -27.16 -5.23
N PRO A 470 -22.59 -25.91 -4.77
CA PRO A 470 -23.24 -25.64 -3.49
C PRO A 470 -24.72 -26.05 -3.52
N THR A 471 -25.18 -26.62 -2.41
CA THR A 471 -26.57 -27.07 -2.22
C THR A 471 -27.31 -26.27 -1.15
N SER A 472 -26.59 -25.52 -0.30
CA SER A 472 -27.16 -24.57 0.66
C SER A 472 -26.48 -23.21 0.63
N ASP A 473 -27.21 -22.18 1.07
CA ASP A 473 -26.62 -20.93 1.55
C ASP A 473 -25.92 -21.17 2.90
N GLU A 474 -25.22 -20.16 3.42
CA GLU A 474 -24.53 -20.28 4.70
C GLU A 474 -25.53 -20.40 5.86
N GLN A 475 -25.35 -21.41 6.70
CA GLN A 475 -26.21 -21.72 7.85
C GLN A 475 -25.41 -21.77 9.15
N PRO A 476 -26.01 -21.41 10.30
CA PRO A 476 -25.36 -21.56 11.60
C PRO A 476 -25.22 -23.04 11.99
N THR A 477 -24.12 -23.40 12.63
CA THR A 477 -23.97 -24.72 13.26
C THR A 477 -24.93 -24.85 14.45
N ARG A 478 -25.26 -26.09 14.85
CA ARG A 478 -26.22 -26.37 15.94
C ARG A 478 -25.79 -25.76 17.29
N ASP A 479 -24.49 -25.67 17.53
CA ASP A 479 -23.92 -25.05 18.74
C ASP A 479 -23.81 -23.52 18.65
N GLY A 480 -24.16 -22.92 17.50
CA GLY A 480 -24.11 -21.49 17.23
C GLY A 480 -22.69 -20.91 17.11
N LYS A 481 -21.64 -21.74 17.21
CA LYS A 481 -20.23 -21.28 17.23
C LYS A 481 -19.57 -21.23 15.86
N GLY A 482 -20.27 -21.69 14.82
CA GLY A 482 -19.75 -21.75 13.47
C GLY A 482 -20.82 -21.53 12.41
N ARG A 483 -20.36 -21.57 11.17
CA ARG A 483 -21.15 -21.46 9.96
C ARG A 483 -20.84 -22.63 9.03
N PHE A 484 -21.76 -23.00 8.15
CA PHE A 484 -21.49 -24.02 7.15
C PHE A 484 -22.29 -23.81 5.86
N ASN A 485 -21.72 -24.28 4.75
CA ASN A 485 -22.44 -24.54 3.50
C ASN A 485 -22.37 -26.03 3.17
N THR A 486 -23.46 -26.59 2.66
CA THR A 486 -23.46 -27.92 2.05
C THR A 486 -23.21 -27.83 0.55
N PHE A 487 -22.60 -28.88 0.02
CA PHE A 487 -22.27 -29.08 -1.39
C PHE A 487 -22.78 -30.46 -1.82
N GLU A 488 -22.67 -30.79 -3.11
CA GLU A 488 -23.13 -32.08 -3.64
C GLU A 488 -22.44 -33.28 -2.97
N HIS A 489 -21.17 -33.12 -2.60
CA HIS A 489 -20.34 -34.22 -2.08
C HIS A 489 -19.68 -33.91 -0.73
N GLY A 490 -20.31 -33.07 0.09
CA GLY A 490 -19.86 -32.80 1.46
C GLY A 490 -20.31 -31.44 1.98
N LYS A 491 -19.60 -30.96 3.00
CA LYS A 491 -19.90 -29.69 3.68
C LYS A 491 -18.61 -28.99 4.08
N ILE A 492 -18.59 -27.67 3.99
CA ILE A 492 -17.54 -26.87 4.62
C ILE A 492 -18.11 -26.23 5.87
N VAL A 493 -17.40 -26.39 6.99
CA VAL A 493 -17.71 -25.75 8.27
C VAL A 493 -16.62 -24.74 8.58
N TRP A 494 -17.01 -23.55 9.01
CA TRP A 494 -16.11 -22.49 9.47
C TRP A 494 -16.36 -22.17 10.94
N THR A 495 -15.29 -21.98 11.71
CA THR A 495 -15.33 -21.37 13.05
C THR A 495 -14.21 -20.34 13.19
N ALA A 496 -14.37 -19.38 14.10
CA ALA A 496 -13.33 -18.38 14.39
C ALA A 496 -12.01 -18.99 14.88
N ARG A 497 -12.08 -20.15 15.55
CA ARG A 497 -10.90 -20.84 16.09
C ARG A 497 -10.17 -21.66 15.01
N ASP A 498 -10.94 -22.33 14.16
CA ASP A 498 -10.44 -23.42 13.33
C ASP A 498 -10.32 -23.06 11.84
N GLY A 499 -10.89 -21.92 11.44
CA GLY A 499 -11.07 -21.56 10.05
C GLY A 499 -12.07 -22.48 9.34
N ALA A 500 -12.07 -22.42 8.00
CA ALA A 500 -12.89 -23.30 7.19
C ALA A 500 -12.25 -24.68 7.05
N ARG A 501 -13.05 -25.75 7.16
CA ARG A 501 -12.62 -27.15 6.98
C ARG A 501 -13.67 -27.96 6.24
N VAL A 502 -13.22 -28.88 5.39
CA VAL A 502 -14.09 -29.85 4.75
C VAL A 502 -14.51 -30.92 5.77
N THR A 503 -15.81 -31.21 5.81
CA THR A 503 -16.42 -32.27 6.59
C THR A 503 -17.28 -33.13 5.66
N LYS A 504 -17.33 -34.44 5.90
CA LYS A 504 -18.21 -35.34 5.15
C LYS A 504 -19.66 -35.17 5.58
#